data_AF-A0A948VMC3-F1
#
_entry.id   AF-A0A948VMC3-F1
#
_cell.length_a   1.000
_cell.length_b   1.000
_cell.length_c   1.000
_cell.angle_alpha   90.00
_cell.angle_beta   90.00
_cell.angle_gamma   90.00
#
_symmetry.space_group_name_H-M   'P 1'
#
loop_
_entity.id
_entity.type
_entity.pdbx_description
1 polymer ?
#
loop_
_entity_poly.entity_id
_entity_poly.type
_entity_poly.pdbx_seq_one_letter_code
_entity_poly.pdbx_strand_id
1 'polypeptide(L)'
;MLGFFGNISAPQGVDQYGSEIEGLMGFANNILKLLIIGGGIFAFINVIIAGYGFLGAGGDPKKVEQAWAKIWQSLIGLLFIGGSLVLAAIFGWLLFKDPTAILNPKIYGPSN
;
A
#
# COMPACT_ATOMS: atom_id res chain seq x y z
N MET A 1 -38.30 14.60 7.12
CA MET A 1 -39.00 15.79 7.66
C MET A 1 -38.14 17.02 7.36
N LEU A 2 -38.74 18.02 6.69
CA LEU A 2 -38.43 19.46 6.66
C LEU A 2 -37.08 19.94 6.04
N GLY A 3 -37.12 20.29 4.76
CA GLY A 3 -36.08 20.98 3.99
C GLY A 3 -36.05 22.50 4.22
N PHE A 4 -35.64 22.94 5.42
CA PHE A 4 -35.36 24.35 5.71
C PHE A 4 -33.91 24.74 5.40
N PHE A 5 -33.00 23.77 5.43
CA PHE A 5 -31.62 23.92 4.96
C PHE A 5 -31.53 23.20 3.60
N GLY A 6 -30.99 23.87 2.58
CA GLY A 6 -30.79 23.27 1.26
C GLY A 6 -30.00 21.96 1.34
N ASN A 7 -30.06 21.13 0.29
CA ASN A 7 -29.32 19.88 0.23
C ASN A 7 -27.82 20.16 0.42
N ILE A 8 -27.27 19.78 1.58
CA ILE A 8 -25.83 19.73 1.81
C ILE A 8 -25.36 18.46 1.09
N SER A 9 -25.07 18.59 -0.20
CA SER A 9 -24.37 17.56 -0.95
C SER A 9 -22.93 17.48 -0.44
N ALA A 10 -22.43 16.26 -0.25
CA ALA A 10 -21.04 16.06 0.10
C ALA A 10 -20.12 16.67 -0.98
N PRO A 11 -18.91 17.14 -0.62
CA PRO A 11 -17.96 17.66 -1.59
C PRO A 11 -17.62 16.63 -2.69
N GLN A 12 -17.38 17.09 -3.91
CA GLN A 12 -17.04 16.18 -5.01
C GLN A 12 -15.81 15.33 -4.64
N GLY A 13 -15.95 14.00 -4.79
CA GLY A 13 -14.86 13.04 -4.53
C GLY A 13 -14.97 12.28 -3.21
N VAL A 14 -15.78 12.72 -2.24
CA VAL A 14 -16.10 11.90 -1.05
C VAL A 14 -17.25 10.93 -1.28
N ASP A 15 -18.00 11.10 -2.38
CA ASP A 15 -19.10 10.20 -2.79
C ASP A 15 -18.64 8.74 -2.98
N GLN A 16 -17.35 8.54 -3.26
CA GLN A 16 -16.74 7.21 -3.46
C GLN A 16 -16.60 6.40 -2.17
N TYR A 17 -16.76 7.03 -1.01
CA TYR A 17 -16.52 6.44 0.30
C TYR A 17 -17.80 6.00 1.01
N GLY A 18 -18.99 6.27 0.46
CA GLY A 18 -20.24 5.75 1.01
C GLY A 18 -20.56 6.25 2.43
N SER A 19 -21.22 5.40 3.23
CA SER A 19 -21.59 5.72 4.62
C SER A 19 -20.38 5.83 5.56
N GLU A 20 -20.56 6.39 6.75
CA GLU A 20 -19.48 6.69 7.71
C GLU A 20 -18.52 5.51 7.97
N ILE A 21 -19.02 4.26 8.05
CA ILE A 21 -18.19 3.08 8.32
C ILE A 21 -17.52 2.54 7.05
N GLU A 22 -18.21 2.54 5.90
CA GLU A 22 -17.61 2.13 4.62
C GLU A 22 -16.49 3.08 4.19
N GLY A 23 -16.62 4.37 4.52
CA GLY A 23 -15.64 5.38 4.13
C GLY A 23 -14.31 5.23 4.84
N LEU A 24 -14.32 4.81 6.11
CA LEU A 24 -13.10 4.51 6.85
C LEU A 24 -12.34 3.32 6.23
N MET A 25 -13.06 2.29 5.80
CA MET A 25 -12.46 1.12 5.16
C MET A 25 -11.89 1.47 3.78
N GLY A 26 -12.61 2.28 2.98
CA GLY A 26 -12.13 2.81 1.71
C GLY A 26 -10.88 3.68 1.87
N PHE A 27 -10.84 4.52 2.90
CA PHE A 27 -9.68 5.36 3.20
C PHE A 27 -8.46 4.53 3.60
N ALA A 28 -8.63 3.54 4.50
CA ALA A 28 -7.56 2.62 4.88
C ALA A 28 -7.00 1.85 3.67
N ASN A 29 -7.86 1.39 2.75
CA ASN A 29 -7.44 0.74 1.51
C ASN A 29 -6.61 1.68 0.62
N ASN A 30 -6.98 2.95 0.52
CA ASN A 30 -6.22 3.93 -0.26
C ASN A 30 -4.86 4.23 0.35
N ILE A 31 -4.75 4.29 1.68
CA ILE A 31 -3.44 4.37 2.37
C ILE A 31 -2.60 3.13 2.03
N LEU A 32 -3.18 1.93 2.11
CA LEU A 32 -2.46 0.69 1.80
C LEU A 32 -1.93 0.70 0.36
N LYS A 33 -2.77 1.06 -0.61
CA LYS A 33 -2.36 1.19 -2.02
C LYS A 33 -1.25 2.23 -2.19
N LEU A 34 -1.36 3.38 -1.52
CA LEU A 34 -0.33 4.42 -1.57
C LEU A 34 1.00 3.92 -1.01
N LEU A 35 0.99 3.18 0.09
CA LEU A 35 2.20 2.61 0.69
C LEU A 35 2.85 1.56 -0.22
N ILE A 36 2.06 0.72 -0.88
CA ILE A 36 2.57 -0.30 -1.82
C ILE A 36 3.22 0.38 -3.03
N ILE A 37 2.51 1.31 -3.67
CA ILE A 37 3.02 2.04 -4.84
C ILE A 37 4.23 2.89 -4.45
N GLY A 38 4.14 3.62 -3.35
CA GLY A 38 5.22 4.47 -2.83
C GLY A 38 6.46 3.65 -2.47
N GLY A 39 6.29 2.50 -1.83
CA GLY A 39 7.38 1.57 -1.52
C GLY A 39 8.03 0.98 -2.78
N GLY A 40 7.21 0.65 -3.79
CA GLY A 40 7.69 0.20 -5.11
C GLY A 40 8.56 1.25 -5.81
N ILE A 41 8.08 2.49 -5.88
CA ILE A 41 8.81 3.62 -6.48
C ILE A 41 10.09 3.89 -5.70
N PHE A 42 10.03 3.89 -4.37
CA PHE A 42 11.19 4.09 -3.51
C PHE A 42 12.27 3.03 -3.74
N ALA A 43 11.90 1.76 -3.82
CA ALA A 43 12.85 0.70 -4.11
C ALA A 43 13.46 0.84 -5.51
N PHE A 44 12.66 1.20 -6.51
CA PHE A 44 13.14 1.45 -7.87
C PHE A 44 14.18 2.58 -7.92
N ILE A 45 13.91 3.70 -7.27
CA ILE A 45 14.85 4.84 -7.19
C ILE A 45 16.14 4.42 -6.50
N ASN A 46 16.06 3.68 -5.39
CA ASN A 46 17.25 3.22 -4.67
C ASN A 46 18.12 2.28 -5.51
N VAL A 47 17.50 1.38 -6.29
CA VAL A 47 18.22 0.50 -7.22
C VAL A 47 18.96 1.31 -8.28
N ILE A 48 18.32 2.35 -8.85
CA ILE A 48 18.97 3.25 -9.81
C ILE A 48 20.17 3.98 -9.18
N ILE A 49 19.98 4.58 -8.01
CA ILE A 49 21.05 5.31 -7.29
C ILE A 49 22.21 4.37 -6.95
N ALA A 50 21.91 3.14 -6.51
CA ALA A 50 22.92 2.14 -6.22
C ALA A 50 23.65 1.67 -7.49
N GLY A 51 22.94 1.53 -8.62
CA GLY A 51 23.53 1.22 -9.92
C GLY A 51 24.55 2.27 -10.35
N TYR A 52 24.22 3.57 -10.24
CA TYR A 52 25.18 4.64 -10.48
C TYR A 52 26.37 4.60 -9.51
N GLY A 53 26.12 4.32 -8.23
CA GLY A 53 27.18 4.14 -7.22
C GLY A 53 28.13 2.99 -7.55
N PHE A 54 27.59 1.89 -8.09
CA PHE A 54 28.36 0.72 -8.51
C PHE A 54 29.21 1.03 -9.75
N LEU A 55 28.64 1.68 -10.77
CA LEU A 55 29.36 2.09 -11.98
C LEU A 55 30.47 3.10 -11.68
N GLY A 56 30.23 4.03 -10.75
CA GLY A 56 31.19 5.06 -10.34
C GLY A 56 32.25 4.60 -9.34
N ALA A 57 32.18 3.35 -8.84
CA ALA A 57 33.10 2.86 -7.80
C ALA A 57 34.53 2.63 -8.31
N GLY A 58 34.73 2.46 -9.63
CA GLY A 58 36.05 2.40 -10.25
C GLY A 58 36.99 1.32 -9.71
N GLY A 59 36.46 0.28 -9.06
CA GLY A 59 37.23 -0.79 -8.41
C GLY A 59 37.48 -0.61 -6.91
N ASP A 60 36.98 0.45 -6.26
CA ASP A 60 37.00 0.59 -4.80
C ASP A 60 36.01 -0.42 -4.16
N PRO A 61 36.50 -1.46 -3.46
CA PRO A 61 35.66 -2.51 -2.90
C PRO A 61 34.63 -1.95 -1.90
N LYS A 62 34.98 -0.88 -1.17
CA LYS A 62 34.11 -0.31 -0.14
C LYS A 62 32.90 0.38 -0.75
N LYS A 63 33.07 1.07 -1.89
CA LYS A 63 31.97 1.71 -2.61
C LYS A 63 31.06 0.69 -3.27
N VAL A 64 31.64 -0.38 -3.80
CA VAL A 64 30.89 -1.52 -4.36
C VAL A 64 30.02 -2.17 -3.29
N GLU A 65 30.58 -2.44 -2.11
CA GLU A 65 29.85 -3.02 -0.98
C GLU A 65 28.69 -2.12 -0.52
N GLN A 66 28.91 -0.80 -0.45
CA GLN A 66 27.86 0.16 -0.10
C GLN A 66 26.72 0.18 -1.13
N ALA A 67 27.05 0.15 -2.43
CA ALA A 67 26.05 0.05 -3.49
C ALA A 67 25.26 -1.26 -3.40
N TRP A 68 25.95 -2.37 -3.16
CA TRP A 68 25.33 -3.68 -2.97
C TRP A 68 24.38 -3.70 -1.77
N ALA A 69 24.80 -3.12 -0.64
CA ALA A 69 23.97 -3.01 0.55
C ALA A 69 22.67 -2.24 0.26
N LYS A 70 22.72 -1.15 -0.52
CA LYS A 70 21.51 -0.40 -0.92
C LYS A 70 20.55 -1.22 -1.78
N ILE A 71 21.07 -1.99 -2.72
CA ILE A 71 20.25 -2.90 -3.55
C ILE A 71 19.58 -3.94 -2.66
N TRP A 72 20.35 -4.57 -1.78
CA TRP A 72 19.83 -5.62 -0.89
C TRP A 72 18.75 -5.12 0.06
N GLN A 73 18.95 -3.94 0.67
CA GLN A 73 17.95 -3.32 1.54
C GLN A 73 16.67 -2.99 0.78
N SER A 74 16.78 -2.54 -0.47
CA SER A 74 15.61 -2.25 -1.32
C SER A 74 14.84 -3.53 -1.68
N LEU A 75 15.55 -4.61 -2.01
CA LEU A 75 14.95 -5.92 -2.29
C LEU A 75 14.27 -6.51 -1.06
N ILE A 76 14.90 -6.40 0.12
CA ILE A 76 14.30 -6.81 1.38
C ILE A 76 13.02 -6.01 1.64
N GLY A 77 13.05 -4.68 1.47
CA GLY A 77 11.86 -3.84 1.63
C GLY A 77 10.71 -4.26 0.72
N LEU A 78 10.99 -4.54 -0.56
CA LEU A 78 10.00 -5.07 -1.49
C LEU A 78 9.49 -6.46 -1.10
N LEU A 79 10.38 -7.34 -0.61
CA LEU A 79 10.02 -8.66 -0.12
C LEU A 79 9.10 -8.56 1.09
N PHE A 80 9.31 -7.62 2.01
CA PHE A 80 8.41 -7.38 3.14
C PHE A 80 7.05 -6.89 2.68
N ILE A 81 6.99 -5.94 1.74
CA ILE A 81 5.73 -5.45 1.18
C ILE A 81 4.97 -6.61 0.52
N GLY A 82 5.60 -7.32 -0.42
CA GLY A 82 4.98 -8.46 -1.10
C GLY A 82 4.61 -9.59 -0.14
N GLY A 83 5.50 -9.91 0.80
CA GLY A 83 5.29 -10.92 1.83
C GLY A 83 4.12 -10.58 2.76
N SER A 84 3.97 -9.31 3.14
CA SER A 84 2.84 -8.87 3.97
C SER A 84 1.49 -9.08 3.26
N LEU A 85 1.43 -8.90 1.94
CA LEU A 85 0.22 -9.15 1.15
C LEU A 85 -0.10 -10.64 1.08
N VAL A 86 0.92 -11.49 0.93
CA VAL A 86 0.75 -12.95 0.97
C VAL A 86 0.26 -13.40 2.34
N LEU A 87 0.86 -12.90 3.42
CA LEU A 87 0.42 -13.19 4.78
C LEU A 87 -1.02 -12.70 5.01
N ALA A 88 -1.35 -11.49 4.54
CA ALA A 88 -2.70 -10.95 4.62
C ALA A 88 -3.72 -11.85 3.89
N ALA A 89 -3.36 -12.39 2.73
CA ALA A 89 -4.22 -13.32 1.99
C ALA A 89 -4.41 -14.65 2.74
N ILE A 90 -3.34 -15.19 3.35
CA ILE A 90 -3.40 -16.42 4.15
C ILE A 90 -4.30 -16.21 5.38
N PHE A 91 -4.11 -15.13 6.12
CA PHE A 91 -4.96 -14.79 7.27
C PHE A 91 -6.39 -14.48 6.85
N GLY A 92 -6.58 -13.79 5.72
CA GLY A 92 -7.89 -13.52 5.14
C GLY A 92 -8.67 -14.81 4.85
N TRP A 93 -8.00 -15.78 4.22
CA TRP A 93 -8.59 -17.08 3.95
C TRP A 93 -8.89 -17.87 5.23
N LEU A 94 -8.00 -17.85 6.23
CA LEU A 94 -8.19 -18.58 7.48
C LEU A 94 -9.34 -18.01 8.33
N LEU A 95 -9.45 -16.69 8.45
CA LEU A 95 -10.40 -16.02 9.33
C LEU A 95 -11.74 -15.75 8.66
N PHE A 96 -11.73 -15.39 7.38
CA PHE A 96 -12.90 -14.89 6.65
C PHE A 96 -13.30 -15.77 5.45
N LYS A 97 -12.55 -16.86 5.17
CA LYS A 97 -12.71 -17.70 3.95
C LYS A 97 -12.60 -16.92 2.64
N ASP A 98 -12.07 -15.70 2.69
CA ASP A 98 -11.87 -14.82 1.55
C ASP A 98 -10.44 -14.24 1.61
N PRO A 99 -9.55 -14.59 0.66
CA PRO A 99 -8.18 -14.10 0.63
C PRO A 99 -8.10 -12.58 0.39
N THR A 100 -9.18 -11.95 -0.07
CA THR A 100 -9.27 -10.51 -0.29
C THR A 100 -9.85 -9.74 0.89
N ALA A 101 -10.29 -10.42 1.96
CA ALA A 101 -10.98 -9.78 3.08
C ALA A 101 -10.17 -8.65 3.75
N ILE A 102 -8.83 -8.72 3.76
CA ILE A 102 -7.98 -7.66 4.34
C ILE A 102 -7.71 -6.53 3.34
N LEU A 103 -7.78 -6.82 2.03
CA LEU A 103 -7.52 -5.85 0.95
C LEU A 103 -8.79 -5.12 0.50
N ASN A 104 -9.94 -5.77 0.65
CA ASN A 104 -11.26 -5.22 0.37
C ASN A 104 -12.29 -5.77 1.37
N PRO A 105 -12.23 -5.33 2.64
CA PRO A 105 -13.14 -5.80 3.67
C PRO A 105 -14.58 -5.45 3.33
N LYS A 106 -15.41 -6.48 3.23
CA LYS A 106 -16.86 -6.34 3.04
C LYS A 106 -17.55 -6.36 4.40
N ILE A 107 -18.47 -5.41 4.61
CA ILE A 107 -19.25 -5.34 5.84
C ILE A 107 -20.60 -6.03 5.58
N TYR A 108 -20.92 -7.05 6.39
CA TYR A 108 -22.23 -7.67 6.41
C TYR A 108 -23.10 -6.94 7.44
N GLY A 109 -24.20 -6.34 6.97
CA GLY A 109 -25.20 -5.66 7.81
C GLY A 109 -26.55 -6.38 7.78
N PRO A 110 -27.52 -6.04 8.65
CA PRO A 110 -28.76 -6.80 8.83
C PRO A 110 -29.69 -6.92 7.60
N SER A 111 -29.40 -6.24 6.48
CA SER A 111 -30.15 -6.37 5.23
C SER A 111 -29.36 -6.98 4.06
N ASN A 112 -28.20 -7.59 4.31
CA ASN A 112 -27.42 -8.33 3.31
C ASN A 112 -27.14 -9.76 3.78
#